data_AF-A0A1F8TSG1-F1
#
_entry.id   AF-A0A1F8TSG1-F1
#
_cell.length_a   1.000
_cell.length_b   1.000
_cell.length_c   1.000
_cell.angle_alpha   90.00
_cell.angle_beta   90.00
_cell.angle_gamma   90.00
#
_symmetry.space_group_name_H-M   'P 1'
#
loop_
_entity.id
_entity.type
_entity.pdbx_description
1 polymer ?
#
loop_
_entity_poly.entity_id
_entity_poly.type
_entity_poly.pdbx_seq_one_letter_code
_entity_poly.pdbx_strand_id
1 'polypeptide(L)'
;MKKKVTGKEDLVQVNVKLIAGTDKQATFDTLRVAPGVINVTQTFPDEVDEELATLYLLDVKSSKVKPVLRRLRANPEIEYVEEAASRKLIR
;
A
#
# COMPACT_ATOMS: atom_id res chain seq x y z
N MET A 1 22.38 -31.30 -2.98
CA MET A 1 21.99 -30.50 -1.79
C MET A 1 22.07 -29.01 -2.11
N LYS A 2 20.95 -28.30 -2.32
CA LYS A 2 20.79 -26.86 -2.07
C LYS A 2 19.32 -26.57 -1.75
N LYS A 3 19.02 -26.36 -0.47
CA LYS A 3 17.75 -25.77 -0.02
C LYS A 3 17.75 -24.30 -0.45
N LYS A 4 16.69 -23.80 -1.07
CA LYS A 4 16.26 -22.40 -0.88
C LYS A 4 14.75 -22.34 -0.84
N VAL A 5 14.29 -22.10 0.38
CA VAL A 5 12.91 -21.86 0.79
C VAL A 5 12.49 -20.54 0.14
N THR A 6 11.75 -20.57 -0.96
CA THR A 6 10.89 -19.43 -1.33
C THR A 6 9.56 -19.66 -0.63
N GLY A 7 9.55 -19.43 0.68
CA GLY A 7 8.30 -19.12 1.35
C GLY A 7 7.73 -17.92 0.60
N LYS A 8 6.58 -18.08 -0.05
CA LYS A 8 5.74 -16.94 -0.42
C LYS A 8 5.57 -16.17 0.89
N GLU A 9 6.29 -15.07 1.07
CA GLU A 9 5.84 -14.09 2.04
C GLU A 9 4.45 -13.72 1.56
N ASP A 10 3.46 -14.08 2.37
CA ASP A 10 2.06 -13.91 2.03
C ASP A 10 1.81 -12.39 2.08
N LEU A 11 1.96 -11.74 0.93
CA LEU A 11 1.81 -10.30 0.77
C LEU A 11 0.35 -10.01 0.42
N VAL A 12 -0.19 -9.01 1.10
CA VAL A 12 -1.53 -8.49 0.88
C VAL A 12 -1.37 -7.10 0.29
N GLN A 13 -2.08 -6.88 -0.81
CA GLN A 13 -2.12 -5.58 -1.45
C GLN A 13 -3.13 -4.68 -0.72
N VAL A 14 -2.75 -3.42 -0.52
CA VAL A 14 -3.58 -2.42 0.14
C VAL A 14 -3.65 -1.18 -0.75
N ASN A 15 -4.86 -0.79 -1.13
CA ASN A 15 -5.12 0.47 -1.83
C ASN A 15 -5.14 1.61 -0.83
N VAL A 16 -4.46 2.71 -1.15
CA VAL A 16 -4.42 3.93 -0.36
C VAL A 16 -4.72 5.10 -1.29
N LYS A 17 -5.64 5.99 -0.88
CA LYS A 17 -5.86 7.30 -1.50
C LYS A 17 -5.49 8.39 -0.50
N LEU A 18 -4.65 9.33 -0.91
CA LEU A 18 -4.34 10.53 -0.12
C LEU A 18 -5.34 11.64 -0.42
N ILE A 19 -5.54 12.53 0.55
CA ILE A 19 -6.34 13.74 0.36
C ILE A 19 -5.66 14.64 -0.68
N ALA A 20 -6.43 15.24 -1.58
CA ALA A 20 -5.94 16.22 -2.55
C ALA A 20 -5.24 17.41 -1.84
N GLY A 21 -4.18 17.94 -2.45
CA GLY A 21 -3.36 19.01 -1.85
C GLY A 21 -2.39 18.56 -0.74
N THR A 22 -2.31 17.28 -0.42
CA THR A 22 -1.30 16.72 0.51
C THR A 22 0.09 16.71 -0.13
N ASP A 23 1.14 16.88 0.67
CA ASP A 23 2.52 16.68 0.23
C ASP A 23 2.79 15.20 -0.10
N LYS A 24 2.69 14.88 -1.39
CA LYS A 24 2.86 13.52 -1.92
C LYS A 24 4.19 12.89 -1.51
N GLN A 25 5.27 13.66 -1.46
CA GLN A 25 6.60 13.13 -1.16
C GLN A 25 6.71 12.78 0.33
N ALA A 26 6.28 13.68 1.21
CA ALA A 26 6.30 13.44 2.66
C ALA A 26 5.40 12.24 3.05
N THR A 27 4.22 12.14 2.44
CA THR A 27 3.31 11.02 2.70
C THR A 27 3.84 9.73 2.10
N PHE A 28 4.44 9.75 0.91
CA PHE A 28 5.10 8.57 0.32
C PHE A 28 6.19 8.01 1.25
N ASP A 29 7.04 8.88 1.78
CA ASP A 29 8.08 8.47 2.74
C ASP A 29 7.47 7.88 4.01
N THR A 30 6.35 8.44 4.49
CA THR A 30 5.59 7.91 5.64
C THR A 30 5.02 6.52 5.36
N LEU A 31 4.46 6.29 4.17
CA LEU A 31 3.97 4.98 3.74
C LEU A 31 5.10 3.96 3.66
N ARG A 32 6.28 4.37 3.15
CA ARG A 32 7.43 3.50 2.97
C ARG A 32 8.05 3.02 4.29
N VAL A 33 8.05 3.87 5.31
CA VAL A 33 8.59 3.51 6.64
C VAL A 33 7.56 2.82 7.55
N ALA A 34 6.31 2.66 7.10
CA ALA A 34 5.27 2.05 7.90
C ALA A 34 5.60 0.56 8.19
N PRO A 35 5.62 0.13 9.48
CA PRO A 35 6.02 -1.22 9.83
C PRO A 35 5.13 -2.30 9.19
N GLY A 36 5.73 -3.13 8.35
CA GLY A 36 5.05 -4.22 7.65
C GLY A 36 4.76 -3.93 6.17
N VAL A 37 4.95 -2.70 5.71
CA VAL A 37 4.99 -2.35 4.29
C VAL A 37 6.32 -2.82 3.70
N ILE A 38 6.26 -3.45 2.53
CA ILE A 38 7.39 -4.00 1.77
C ILE A 38 7.66 -3.15 0.55
N ASN A 39 6.59 -2.70 -0.10
CA ASN A 39 6.68 -1.89 -1.30
C ASN A 39 5.54 -0.86 -1.31
N VAL A 40 5.82 0.28 -1.93
CA VAL A 40 4.85 1.36 -2.17
C VAL A 40 4.97 1.73 -3.64
N THR A 41 3.88 1.57 -4.37
CA THR A 41 3.81 1.86 -5.81
C THR A 41 2.76 2.92 -6.02
N GLN A 42 3.08 4.00 -6.74
CA GLN A 42 2.07 4.94 -7.18
C GLN A 42 1.31 4.33 -8.36
N THR A 43 -0.02 4.33 -8.31
CA THR A 43 -0.85 3.67 -9.33
C THR A 43 -0.77 4.42 -10.66
N PHE A 44 -0.71 5.76 -10.61
CA PHE A 44 -0.66 6.64 -11.78
C PHE A 44 0.45 7.70 -11.61
N PRO A 45 1.73 7.36 -11.89
CA PRO A 45 2.85 8.27 -11.65
C PRO A 45 2.93 9.45 -12.61
N ASP A 46 2.46 9.29 -13.85
CA ASP A 46 2.51 10.32 -14.90
C ASP A 46 1.20 11.12 -15.02
N GLU A 47 0.28 10.94 -14.07
CA GLU A 47 -1.04 11.57 -14.12
C GLU A 47 -1.00 12.99 -13.55
N VAL A 48 -1.64 13.90 -14.29
CA VAL A 48 -1.73 15.32 -13.96
C VAL A 48 -2.94 15.57 -13.06
N ASP A 49 -3.98 14.74 -13.18
CA ASP A 49 -5.13 14.76 -12.28
C ASP A 49 -4.70 14.44 -10.83
N GLU A 50 -4.97 15.39 -9.92
CA GLU A 50 -4.56 15.26 -8.53
C GLU A 50 -5.23 14.10 -7.81
N GLU A 51 -6.48 13.75 -8.16
CA GLU A 51 -7.20 12.66 -7.50
C GLU A 51 -6.63 11.29 -7.85
N LEU A 52 -6.17 11.13 -9.09
CA LEU A 52 -5.56 9.89 -9.55
C LEU A 52 -4.09 9.79 -9.12
N ALA A 53 -3.37 10.91 -9.11
CA ALA A 53 -1.98 10.95 -8.69
C ALA A 53 -1.79 10.70 -7.18
N THR A 54 -2.85 10.77 -6.36
CA THR A 54 -2.82 10.42 -4.93
C THR A 54 -3.14 8.95 -4.63
N LEU A 55 -3.30 8.11 -5.67
CA LEU A 55 -3.53 6.68 -5.51
C LEU A 55 -2.23 5.89 -5.42
N TYR A 56 -2.12 5.08 -4.36
CA TYR A 56 -0.99 4.22 -4.08
C TYR A 56 -1.45 2.78 -3.82
N LEU A 57 -0.58 1.85 -4.18
CA LEU A 57 -0.69 0.43 -3.88
C LEU A 57 0.47 0.03 -2.97
N LEU A 58 0.13 -0.54 -1.81
CA LEU A 58 1.10 -1.01 -0.83
C LEU A 58 1.12 -2.53 -0.82
N ASP A 59 2.32 -3.11 -0.90
CA ASP A 59 2.51 -4.53 -0.60
C ASP A 59 2.83 -4.65 0.89
N VAL A 60 1.95 -5.30 1.65
CA VAL A 60 2.04 -5.42 3.11
C VAL A 60 2.15 -6.89 3.50
N LYS A 61 2.99 -7.22 4.48
CA LYS A 61 2.98 -8.59 5.04
C LYS A 61 1.60 -8.92 5.61
N SER A 62 1.01 -10.05 5.26
CA SER A 62 -0.32 -10.48 5.73
C SER A 62 -0.46 -10.44 7.25
N SER A 63 0.57 -10.87 7.98
CA SER A 63 0.63 -10.81 9.45
C SER A 63 0.58 -9.39 10.04
N LYS A 64 0.83 -8.37 9.22
CA LYS A 64 0.86 -6.95 9.60
C LYS A 64 -0.23 -6.12 8.90
N VAL A 65 -1.10 -6.71 8.08
CA VAL A 65 -2.12 -5.95 7.35
C VAL A 65 -3.06 -5.18 8.29
N LYS A 66 -3.62 -5.84 9.32
CA LYS A 66 -4.54 -5.22 10.28
C LYS A 66 -3.92 -4.02 11.03
N PRO A 67 -2.72 -4.12 11.63
CA PRO A 67 -2.12 -2.97 12.29
C PRO A 67 -1.73 -1.85 11.31
N VAL A 68 -1.32 -2.18 10.08
CA VAL A 68 -1.05 -1.19 9.03
C VAL A 68 -2.32 -0.45 8.65
N LEU A 69 -3.42 -1.15 8.33
CA LEU A 69 -4.71 -0.54 8.02
C LEU A 69 -5.18 0.40 9.13
N ARG A 70 -5.08 -0.03 10.40
CA ARG A 70 -5.47 0.80 11.55
C ARG A 70 -4.63 2.07 11.65
N ARG A 71 -3.32 1.98 11.41
CA ARG A 71 -2.41 3.13 11.46
C ARG A 71 -2.66 4.10 10.31
N LEU A 72 -2.86 3.58 9.10
CA LEU A 72 -3.14 4.38 7.91
C LEU A 72 -4.49 5.11 8.03
N ARG A 73 -5.53 4.45 8.56
CA ARG A 73 -6.82 5.10 8.85
C ARG A 73 -6.75 6.20 9.91
N ALA A 74 -5.73 6.19 10.75
CA ALA A 74 -5.51 7.23 11.75
C ALA A 74 -4.66 8.40 11.21
N ASN A 75 -4.12 8.29 10.00
CA ASN A 75 -3.36 9.38 9.38
C ASN A 75 -4.34 10.38 8.75
N PRO A 76 -4.35 11.66 9.17
CA PRO A 76 -5.25 12.67 8.60
C PRO A 76 -5.02 12.96 7.12
N GLU A 77 -3.86 12.59 6.56
CA GLU A 77 -3.53 12.78 5.14
C GLU A 77 -4.13 11.70 4.22
N ILE A 78 -4.68 10.63 4.80
CA ILE A 78 -5.23 9.49 4.07
C ILE A 78 -6.75 9.63 4.00
N GLU A 79 -7.25 9.81 2.78
CA GLU A 79 -8.70 9.86 2.50
C GLU A 79 -9.32 8.47 2.66
N TYR A 80 -8.64 7.44 2.15
CA TYR A 80 -9.16 6.09 2.13
C TYR A 80 -8.04 5.04 2.13
N VAL A 81 -8.32 3.90 2.77
CA VAL A 81 -7.46 2.72 2.76
C VAL A 81 -8.25 1.42 2.90
N GLU A 82 -7.99 0.48 2.00
CA GLU A 82 -8.64 -0.83 1.95
C GLU A 82 -7.69 -1.91 1.44
N GLU A 83 -7.92 -3.14 1.89
CA GLU A 83 -7.29 -4.32 1.30
C GLU A 83 -7.77 -4.50 -0.14
N ALA A 84 -6.85 -4.55 -1.09
CA ALA A 84 -7.17 -4.88 -2.47
C ALA A 84 -7.62 -6.35 -2.52
N ALA A 85 -8.79 -6.60 -3.13
CA ALA A 85 -9.31 -7.95 -3.26
C ALA A 85 -8.26 -8.86 -3.93
N SER A 86 -7.79 -9.87 -3.20
CA SER A 86 -6.98 -10.95 -3.77
C SER A 86 -7.80 -11.60 -4.88
N ARG A 87 -7.50 -11.25 -6.14
CA ARG A 87 -8.12 -11.89 -7.29
C ARG A 87 -7.66 -13.34 -7.31
N LYS A 88 -8.42 -14.25 -6.68
CA LYS A 88 -8.37 -15.66 -7.05
C LYS A 88 -8.75 -15.70 -8.53
N LEU A 89 -7.76 -15.96 -9.40
CA LEU A 89 -8.01 -16.40 -10.76
C LEU A 89 -8.88 -17.66 -10.67
N ILE A 90 -10.18 -17.50 -10.85
CA ILE A 90 -11.10 -18.61 -11.08
C ILE A 90 -10.70 -19.14 -12.47
N ARG A 91 -10.22 -20.38 -12.50
CA ARG A 91 -9.77 -21.06 -13.72
C ARG A 91 -10.89 -21.93 -14.26
#